data_AF-A0A226WU25-F1
#
_entry.id   AF-A0A226WU25-F1
#
_cell.length_a   1.000
_cell.length_b   1.000
_cell.length_c   1.000
_cell.angle_alpha   90.00
_cell.angle_beta   90.00
_cell.angle_gamma   90.00
#
_symmetry.space_group_name_H-M   'P 1'
#
loop_
_entity.id
_entity.type
_entity.pdbx_description
1 polymer ?
#
loop_
_entity_poly.entity_id
_entity_poly.type
_entity_poly.pdbx_seq_one_letter_code
_entity_poly.pdbx_strand_id
1 'polypeptide(L)'
;MHLEDLPMSGQQASTPHPPACVPLSHDLSVAITPLNSARNPERTEAIREVVDAFRNLRASVARFVLMLEDMRGNARSLESTTGQPLGELLSSLEVHARALDFGRLDDLTFAIETARTAEQQRDQVFLAAPGSGTASLQQVARSLERLDATFVGLCVEHVLERHYRDRASSDVSA
;
A
#
# COMPACT_ATOMS: atom_id res chain seq x y z
N MET A 1 3.89 -78.40 2.38
CA MET A 1 3.74 -77.45 1.25
C MET A 1 2.81 -76.34 1.72
N HIS A 2 3.26 -75.10 1.59
CA HIS A 2 2.59 -73.80 1.85
C HIS A 2 2.44 -73.40 3.34
N LEU A 3 3.25 -72.45 3.86
CA LEU A 3 3.11 -70.95 3.84
C LEU A 3 1.79 -70.54 4.52
N GLU A 4 1.71 -69.71 5.57
CA GLU A 4 2.22 -68.32 5.79
C GLU A 4 2.34 -68.07 7.32
N ASP A 5 3.42 -67.55 7.93
CA ASP A 5 4.03 -66.20 7.94
C ASP A 5 3.20 -65.04 8.54
N LEU A 6 3.37 -64.82 9.87
CA LEU A 6 3.44 -63.55 10.68
C LEU A 6 2.33 -62.46 10.51
N PRO A 7 2.17 -61.38 11.36
CA PRO A 7 3.14 -60.76 12.29
C PRO A 7 2.56 -60.22 13.65
N MET A 8 3.39 -60.16 14.70
CA MET A 8 4.06 -58.98 15.30
C MET A 8 3.21 -57.99 16.12
N SER A 9 3.64 -57.85 17.39
CA SER A 9 3.51 -56.65 18.21
C SER A 9 3.80 -55.37 17.42
N GLY A 10 2.82 -54.46 17.42
CA GLY A 10 2.93 -53.11 16.88
C GLY A 10 2.62 -52.08 17.97
N GLN A 11 3.68 -51.57 18.57
CA GLN A 11 3.86 -50.25 19.16
C GLN A 11 2.69 -49.25 18.94
N GLN A 12 2.10 -48.74 20.03
CA GLN A 12 1.25 -47.56 19.98
C GLN A 12 2.04 -46.38 19.40
N ALA A 13 1.72 -46.01 18.16
CA ALA A 13 2.23 -44.81 17.51
C ALA A 13 1.57 -43.59 18.15
N SER A 14 2.39 -42.72 18.73
CA SER A 14 2.02 -41.40 19.19
C SER A 14 1.38 -40.61 18.05
N THR A 15 0.13 -40.20 18.24
CA THR A 15 -0.53 -39.25 17.35
C THR A 15 0.14 -37.88 17.46
N PRO A 16 0.47 -37.22 16.33
CA PRO A 16 0.99 -35.86 16.36
C PRO A 16 -0.10 -34.90 16.84
N HIS A 17 0.23 -34.11 17.86
CA HIS A 17 -0.57 -33.00 18.34
C HIS A 17 -0.85 -32.03 17.18
N PRO A 18 -2.11 -31.69 16.85
CA PRO A 18 -2.37 -30.58 15.96
C PRO A 18 -1.85 -29.29 16.63
N PRO A 19 -1.19 -28.37 15.89
CA PRO A 19 -0.70 -27.13 16.49
C PRO A 19 -1.89 -26.38 17.10
N ALA A 20 -1.73 -26.04 18.38
CA ALA A 20 -2.69 -25.25 19.13
C ALA A 20 -3.07 -24.01 18.31
N CYS A 21 -4.34 -23.96 17.91
CA CYS A 21 -4.94 -22.77 17.36
C CYS A 21 -4.82 -21.71 18.47
N VAL A 22 -3.91 -20.76 18.29
CA VAL A 22 -3.66 -19.70 19.28
C VAL A 22 -4.97 -18.92 19.36
N PRO A 23 -5.67 -18.91 20.51
CA PRO A 23 -6.93 -18.21 20.61
C PRO A 23 -6.65 -16.71 20.54
N LEU A 24 -7.09 -16.07 19.45
CA LEU A 24 -7.20 -14.62 19.34
C LEU A 24 -8.32 -14.16 20.27
N SER A 25 -8.02 -14.12 21.57
CA SER A 25 -8.90 -13.59 22.60
C SER A 25 -8.38 -12.23 23.04
N HIS A 26 -8.92 -11.16 22.44
CA HIS A 26 -9.38 -9.96 23.14
C HIS A 26 -10.14 -9.04 22.17
N ASP A 27 -11.44 -8.88 22.44
CA ASP A 27 -12.32 -7.76 22.06
C ASP A 27 -12.52 -7.39 20.58
N LEU A 28 -12.84 -8.37 19.73
CA LEU A 28 -13.63 -8.13 18.52
C LEU A 28 -15.12 -8.44 18.77
N SER A 29 -15.68 -7.99 19.89
CA SER A 29 -17.13 -8.02 20.15
C SER A 29 -17.87 -6.89 19.41
N VAL A 30 -17.42 -6.60 18.19
CA VAL A 30 -18.17 -5.81 17.21
C VAL A 30 -18.74 -6.85 16.25
N ALA A 31 -20.06 -6.86 16.07
CA ALA A 31 -20.69 -7.72 15.09
C ALA A 31 -20.05 -7.47 13.71
N ILE A 32 -19.13 -8.34 13.30
CA ILE A 32 -18.53 -8.33 11.97
C ILE A 32 -19.68 -8.60 11.02
N THR A 33 -20.27 -7.52 10.50
CA THR A 33 -21.39 -7.62 9.56
C THR A 33 -20.77 -7.86 8.19
N PRO A 34 -20.89 -9.07 7.62
CA PRO A 34 -20.35 -9.32 6.31
C PRO A 34 -20.95 -8.33 5.31
N LEU A 35 -20.09 -7.76 4.47
CA LEU A 35 -20.51 -6.86 3.41
C LEU A 35 -21.44 -7.63 2.47
N ASN A 36 -22.75 -7.40 2.59
CA ASN A 36 -23.74 -8.12 1.80
C ASN A 36 -23.82 -7.48 0.40
N SER A 37 -22.93 -7.90 -0.48
CA SER A 37 -22.84 -7.45 -1.87
C SER A 37 -24.14 -7.64 -2.65
N ALA A 38 -24.96 -8.64 -2.30
CA ALA A 38 -26.26 -8.86 -2.93
C ALA A 38 -27.32 -7.82 -2.51
N ARG A 39 -27.15 -7.18 -1.35
CA ARG A 39 -28.08 -6.20 -0.79
C ARG A 39 -27.70 -4.76 -1.11
N ASN A 40 -26.42 -4.48 -1.37
CA ASN A 40 -25.96 -3.12 -1.71
C ASN A 40 -24.75 -3.15 -2.67
N PRO A 41 -24.97 -3.50 -3.95
CA PRO A 41 -23.89 -3.66 -4.92
C PRO A 41 -23.13 -2.35 -5.19
N GLU A 42 -23.83 -1.22 -5.24
CA GLU A 42 -23.21 0.11 -5.46
C GLU A 42 -22.27 0.50 -4.33
N ARG A 43 -22.65 0.26 -3.07
CA ARG A 43 -21.77 0.53 -1.92
C ARG A 43 -20.57 -0.40 -1.90
N THR A 44 -20.76 -1.67 -2.24
CA THR A 44 -19.65 -2.61 -2.34
C THR A 44 -18.65 -2.16 -3.42
N GLU A 45 -19.14 -1.69 -4.56
CA GLU A 45 -18.28 -1.18 -5.63
C GLU A 45 -17.52 0.07 -5.20
N ALA A 46 -18.21 1.05 -4.61
CA ALA A 46 -17.56 2.26 -4.11
C ALA A 46 -16.50 1.97 -3.02
N ILE A 47 -16.68 0.92 -2.22
CA ILE A 47 -15.64 0.45 -1.27
C ILE A 47 -14.43 -0.11 -2.02
N ARG A 48 -14.64 -0.94 -3.06
CA ARG A 48 -13.53 -1.46 -3.87
C ARG A 48 -12.75 -0.33 -4.52
N GLU A 49 -13.44 0.64 -5.12
CA GLU A 49 -12.83 1.83 -5.73
C GLU A 49 -11.92 2.57 -4.73
N VAL A 50 -12.38 2.80 -3.50
CA VAL A 50 -11.55 3.45 -2.45
C VAL A 50 -10.31 2.60 -2.12
N VAL A 51 -10.47 1.29 -1.94
CA VAL A 51 -9.35 0.39 -1.60
C VAL A 51 -8.34 0.31 -2.74
N ASP A 52 -8.81 0.19 -3.97
CA ASP A 52 -7.97 0.14 -5.17
C ASP A 52 -7.23 1.46 -5.38
N ALA A 53 -7.92 2.60 -5.27
CA ALA A 53 -7.31 3.92 -5.37
C ALA A 53 -6.25 4.14 -4.29
N PHE A 54 -6.52 3.75 -3.03
CA PHE A 54 -5.54 3.82 -1.95
C PHE A 54 -4.32 2.92 -2.21
N ARG A 55 -4.55 1.69 -2.67
CA ARG A 55 -3.47 0.75 -3.00
C ARG A 55 -2.58 1.31 -4.11
N ASN A 56 -3.18 1.89 -5.15
CA ASN A 56 -2.46 2.47 -6.27
C ASN A 56 -1.64 3.68 -5.83
N LEU A 57 -2.24 4.62 -5.10
CA LEU A 57 -1.55 5.77 -4.51
C LEU A 57 -0.32 5.34 -3.70
N ARG A 58 -0.51 4.38 -2.78
CA ARG A 58 0.58 3.85 -1.95
C ARG A 58 1.69 3.23 -2.79
N ALA A 59 1.33 2.47 -3.82
CA ALA A 59 2.32 1.85 -4.71
C ALA A 59 3.09 2.90 -5.53
N SER A 60 2.45 3.98 -5.97
CA SER A 60 3.11 5.08 -6.68
C SER A 60 4.06 5.85 -5.76
N VAL A 61 3.64 6.18 -4.53
CA VAL A 61 4.51 6.82 -3.53
C VAL A 61 5.70 5.93 -3.19
N ALA A 62 5.50 4.62 -3.00
CA ALA A 62 6.59 3.68 -2.75
C ALA A 62 7.62 3.65 -3.90
N ARG A 63 7.16 3.59 -5.16
CA ARG A 63 8.04 3.65 -6.33
C ARG A 63 8.80 4.98 -6.39
N PHE A 64 8.14 6.09 -6.06
CA PHE A 64 8.77 7.40 -6.03
C PHE A 64 9.88 7.47 -4.97
N VAL A 65 9.62 6.96 -3.76
CA VAL A 65 10.64 6.84 -2.70
C VAL A 65 11.85 6.05 -3.18
N LEU A 66 11.63 4.85 -3.74
CA LEU A 66 12.72 3.99 -4.22
C LEU A 66 13.56 4.65 -5.31
N MET A 67 12.91 5.38 -6.21
CA MET A 67 13.60 6.14 -7.25
C MET A 67 14.51 7.21 -6.64
N LEU A 68 14.03 7.98 -5.64
CA LEU A 68 14.86 8.97 -4.97
C LEU A 68 16.00 8.33 -4.15
N GLU A 69 15.77 7.15 -3.56
CA GLU A 69 16.81 6.41 -2.86
C GLU A 69 17.90 5.88 -3.79
N ASP A 70 17.51 5.35 -4.95
CA ASP A 70 18.42 4.93 -6.00
C ASP A 70 19.28 6.11 -6.49
N MET A 71 18.66 7.27 -6.71
CA MET A 71 19.36 8.51 -7.05
C MET A 71 20.37 8.97 -5.99
N ARG A 72 20.19 8.57 -4.72
CA ARG A 72 21.11 8.85 -3.61
C ARG A 72 22.15 7.75 -3.40
N GLY A 73 22.16 6.70 -4.22
CA GLY A 73 23.05 5.55 -4.08
C GLY A 73 22.66 4.59 -2.94
N ASN A 74 21.42 4.66 -2.45
CA ASN A 74 20.89 3.81 -1.38
C ASN A 74 19.78 2.89 -1.90
N ALA A 75 19.95 2.33 -3.09
CA ALA A 75 18.92 1.52 -3.75
C ALA A 75 18.40 0.40 -2.85
N ARG A 76 17.08 0.33 -2.68
CA ARG A 76 16.37 -0.73 -1.95
C ARG A 76 15.41 -1.48 -2.88
N SER A 77 14.98 -2.66 -2.46
CA SER A 77 13.94 -3.42 -3.17
C SER A 77 12.55 -2.89 -2.84
N LEU A 78 11.62 -3.04 -3.78
CA LEU A 78 10.19 -2.77 -3.58
C LEU A 78 9.63 -3.52 -2.37
N GLU A 79 10.12 -4.73 -2.10
CA GLU A 79 9.70 -5.54 -0.95
C GLU A 79 9.94 -4.85 0.39
N SER A 80 10.96 -3.98 0.48
CA SER A 80 11.26 -3.19 1.68
C SER A 80 10.17 -2.16 2.01
N THR A 81 9.33 -1.80 1.05
CA THR A 81 8.24 -0.82 1.21
C THR A 81 6.86 -1.47 1.37
N THR A 82 6.72 -2.77 1.03
CA THR A 82 5.44 -3.50 0.98
C THR A 82 4.70 -3.56 2.32
N GLY A 83 5.38 -3.35 3.44
CA GLY A 83 4.78 -3.28 4.79
C GLY A 83 4.57 -1.88 5.35
N GLN A 84 5.11 -0.82 4.73
CA GLN A 84 5.10 0.51 5.33
C GLN A 84 3.75 1.21 5.17
N PRO A 85 3.24 1.89 6.22
CA PRO A 85 2.06 2.74 6.12
C PRO A 85 2.32 3.93 5.20
N LEU A 86 1.26 4.50 4.61
CA LEU A 86 1.40 5.61 3.67
C LEU A 86 2.08 6.83 4.34
N GLY A 87 1.72 7.16 5.58
CA GLY A 87 2.36 8.24 6.33
C GLY A 87 3.88 8.12 6.46
N GLU A 88 4.42 6.91 6.65
CA GLU A 88 5.88 6.69 6.68
C GLU A 88 6.51 6.90 5.31
N LEU A 89 5.87 6.38 4.26
CA LEU A 89 6.33 6.56 2.88
C LEU A 89 6.36 8.04 2.48
N LEU A 90 5.32 8.79 2.84
CA LEU A 90 5.23 10.23 2.59
C LEU A 90 6.32 11.00 3.35
N SER A 91 6.62 10.61 4.59
CA SER A 91 7.68 11.24 5.38
C SER A 91 9.07 10.96 4.79
N SER A 92 9.32 9.72 4.36
CA SER A 92 10.53 9.33 3.64
C SER A 92 10.67 10.09 2.31
N LEU A 93 9.58 10.20 1.54
CA LEU A 93 9.53 10.94 0.28
C LEU A 93 9.96 12.40 0.48
N GLU A 94 9.41 13.06 1.51
CA GLU A 94 9.73 14.44 1.87
C GLU A 94 11.22 14.62 2.22
N VAL A 95 11.77 13.71 3.02
CA VAL A 95 13.19 13.74 3.43
C VAL A 95 14.11 13.54 2.22
N HIS A 96 13.82 12.57 1.36
CA HIS A 96 14.64 12.30 0.19
C HIS A 96 14.55 13.41 -0.85
N ALA A 97 13.36 13.98 -1.07
CA ALA A 97 13.18 15.11 -1.99
C ALA A 97 13.97 16.35 -1.55
N ARG A 98 13.97 16.67 -0.25
CA ARG A 98 14.81 17.75 0.30
C ARG A 98 16.29 17.47 0.13
N ALA A 99 16.73 16.25 0.39
CA ALA A 99 18.14 15.88 0.25
C ALA A 99 18.66 15.89 -1.20
N LEU A 100 17.75 15.89 -2.18
CA LEU A 100 18.05 15.92 -3.62
C LEU A 100 17.77 17.27 -4.28
N ASP A 101 17.45 18.31 -3.49
CA ASP A 101 17.08 19.64 -3.99
C ASP A 101 15.99 19.56 -5.08
N PHE A 102 14.91 18.80 -4.79
CA PHE A 102 13.80 18.57 -5.71
C PHE A 102 13.20 19.88 -6.21
N GLY A 103 13.16 20.07 -7.54
CA GLY A 103 12.82 21.36 -8.17
C GLY A 103 11.43 21.92 -7.79
N ARG A 104 10.44 21.04 -7.62
CA ARG A 104 9.05 21.41 -7.23
C ARG A 104 8.73 20.98 -5.79
N LEU A 105 9.62 21.28 -4.86
CA LEU A 105 9.49 20.83 -3.46
C LEU A 105 8.20 21.32 -2.81
N ASP A 106 7.78 22.57 -3.06
CA ASP A 106 6.56 23.12 -2.49
C ASP A 106 5.30 22.37 -2.93
N ASP A 107 5.21 22.06 -4.23
CA ASP A 107 4.10 21.28 -4.79
C ASP A 107 4.08 19.85 -4.24
N LEU A 108 5.27 19.25 -4.07
CA LEU A 108 5.40 17.93 -3.46
C LEU A 108 4.97 17.93 -1.99
N THR A 109 5.38 18.93 -1.21
CA THR A 109 4.96 19.09 0.19
C THR A 109 3.46 19.29 0.28
N PHE A 110 2.86 20.10 -0.59
CA PHE A 110 1.42 20.27 -0.66
C PHE A 110 0.69 18.96 -0.99
N ALA A 111 1.19 18.18 -1.95
CA ALA A 111 0.65 16.86 -2.29
C ALA A 111 0.76 15.87 -1.11
N ILE A 112 1.86 15.90 -0.36
CA ILE A 112 2.07 15.08 0.84
C ILE A 112 1.03 15.40 1.92
N GLU A 113 0.82 16.67 2.25
CA GLU A 113 -0.19 17.03 3.27
C GLU A 113 -1.62 16.69 2.82
N THR A 114 -1.91 16.88 1.53
CA THR A 114 -3.20 16.49 0.96
C THR A 114 -3.40 14.98 1.01
N ALA A 115 -2.34 14.19 0.79
CA ALA A 115 -2.38 12.74 0.92
C ALA A 115 -2.60 12.26 2.35
N ARG A 116 -1.95 12.89 3.34
CA ARG A 116 -2.20 12.62 4.77
C ARG A 116 -3.66 12.90 5.14
N THR A 117 -4.21 14.01 4.63
CA THR A 117 -5.62 14.37 4.84
C THR A 117 -6.56 13.35 4.18
N ALA A 118 -6.25 12.91 2.96
CA ALA A 118 -7.06 11.90 2.26
C ALA A 118 -7.03 10.53 2.94
N GLU A 119 -5.89 10.12 3.53
CA GLU A 119 -5.79 8.90 4.35
C GLU A 119 -6.74 8.97 5.56
N GLN A 120 -6.77 10.10 6.28
CA GLN A 120 -7.68 10.30 7.40
C GLN A 120 -9.16 10.26 6.96
N GLN A 121 -9.47 10.86 5.80
CA GLN A 121 -10.84 10.84 5.25
C GLN A 121 -11.28 9.41 4.88
N ARG A 122 -10.39 8.62 4.29
CA ARG A 122 -10.64 7.20 4.03
C ARG A 122 -11.01 6.47 5.32
N ASP A 123 -10.23 6.65 6.39
CA ASP A 123 -10.48 5.99 7.66
C ASP A 123 -11.82 6.38 8.27
N GLN A 124 -12.18 7.67 8.19
CA GLN A 124 -13.48 8.16 8.65
C GLN A 124 -14.66 7.56 7.87
N VAL A 125 -14.55 7.43 6.55
CA VAL A 125 -15.64 6.86 5.73
C VAL A 125 -15.84 5.37 6.02
N PHE A 126 -14.79 4.64 6.38
CA PHE A 126 -14.90 3.24 6.81
C PHE A 126 -15.42 3.08 8.24
N LEU A 127 -15.18 4.05 9.13
CA LEU A 127 -15.74 4.07 10.49
C LEU A 127 -17.21 4.52 10.54
N ALA A 128 -17.69 5.21 9.49
CA ALA A 128 -19.05 5.72 9.44
C ALA A 128 -20.09 4.59 9.46
N ALA A 129 -21.19 4.82 10.20
CA ALA A 129 -22.26 3.84 10.37
C ALA A 129 -22.81 3.35 9.00
N PRO A 130 -23.23 2.08 8.89
CA PRO A 130 -23.84 1.54 7.68
C PRO A 130 -25.06 2.40 7.27
N GLY A 131 -24.91 3.21 6.22
CA GLY A 131 -25.90 4.23 5.83
C GLY A 131 -25.28 5.56 5.41
N SER A 132 -23.99 5.81 5.73
CA SER A 132 -23.24 6.88 5.07
C SER A 132 -23.21 6.65 3.55
N GLY A 133 -23.54 7.70 2.79
CA GLY A 133 -23.88 7.59 1.38
C GLY A 133 -22.72 7.11 0.49
N THR A 134 -23.05 6.37 -0.57
CA THR A 134 -22.11 5.93 -1.62
C THR A 134 -21.33 7.10 -2.24
N ALA A 135 -21.91 8.30 -2.27
CA ALA A 135 -21.27 9.51 -2.77
C ALA A 135 -20.01 9.92 -1.98
N SER A 136 -19.95 9.70 -0.66
CA SER A 136 -18.74 10.04 0.11
C SER A 136 -17.60 9.08 -0.18
N LEU A 137 -17.89 7.79 -0.33
CA LEU A 137 -16.94 6.78 -0.78
C LEU A 137 -16.36 7.13 -2.16
N GLN A 138 -17.22 7.43 -3.14
CA GLN A 138 -16.78 7.81 -4.49
C GLN A 138 -15.96 9.10 -4.49
N GLN A 139 -16.31 10.08 -3.66
CA GLN A 139 -15.54 11.31 -3.54
C GLN A 139 -14.13 11.06 -2.98
N VAL A 140 -14.01 10.19 -1.97
CA VAL A 140 -12.71 9.78 -1.43
C VAL A 140 -11.90 9.02 -2.48
N ALA A 141 -12.51 8.06 -3.20
CA ALA A 141 -11.83 7.32 -4.26
C ALA A 141 -11.23 8.26 -5.32
N ARG A 142 -12.03 9.19 -5.85
CA ARG A 142 -11.57 10.19 -6.83
C ARG A 142 -10.48 11.10 -6.28
N SER A 143 -10.53 11.44 -4.99
CA SER A 143 -9.48 12.25 -4.36
C SER A 143 -8.15 11.48 -4.30
N LEU A 144 -8.20 10.19 -3.97
CA LEU A 144 -7.02 9.33 -3.94
C LEU A 144 -6.43 9.12 -5.35
N GLU A 145 -7.26 8.92 -6.37
CA GLU A 145 -6.84 8.81 -7.77
C GLU A 145 -6.17 10.09 -8.29
N ARG A 146 -6.72 11.26 -7.95
CA ARG A 146 -6.11 12.55 -8.32
C ARG A 146 -4.75 12.74 -7.65
N LEU A 147 -4.62 12.33 -6.39
CA LEU A 147 -3.35 12.37 -5.69
C LEU A 147 -2.35 11.41 -6.31
N ASP A 148 -2.77 10.19 -6.66
CA ASP A 148 -1.93 9.21 -7.37
C ASP A 148 -1.37 9.82 -8.66
N ALA A 149 -2.24 10.38 -9.51
CA ALA A 149 -1.84 11.07 -10.73
C ALA A 149 -0.89 12.26 -10.47
N THR A 150 -1.09 12.99 -9.37
CA THR A 150 -0.23 14.11 -8.98
C THR A 150 1.18 13.63 -8.60
N PHE A 151 1.30 12.59 -7.78
CA PHE A 151 2.61 12.02 -7.43
C PHE A 151 3.33 11.44 -8.64
N VAL A 152 2.62 10.74 -9.53
CA VAL A 152 3.19 10.24 -10.78
C VAL A 152 3.68 11.40 -11.65
N GLY A 153 2.89 12.46 -11.80
CA GLY A 153 3.27 13.65 -12.56
C GLY A 153 4.55 14.31 -12.04
N LEU A 154 4.61 14.59 -10.74
CA LEU A 154 5.79 15.17 -10.09
C LEU A 154 7.03 14.27 -10.23
N CYS A 155 6.86 12.96 -10.09
CA CYS A 155 7.95 12.00 -10.26
C CYS A 155 8.50 12.01 -11.69
N VAL A 156 7.63 11.95 -12.69
CA VAL A 156 8.03 11.94 -14.11
C VAL A 156 8.70 13.25 -14.50
N GLU A 157 8.15 14.38 -14.09
CA GLU A 157 8.72 15.71 -14.35
C GLU A 157 10.15 15.80 -13.81
N HIS A 158 10.38 15.37 -12.56
CA HIS A 158 11.71 15.38 -11.96
C HIS A 158 12.72 14.51 -12.73
N VAL A 159 12.30 13.31 -13.16
CA VAL A 159 13.14 12.41 -13.97
C VAL A 159 13.50 13.06 -15.31
N LEU A 160 12.53 13.71 -15.97
CA LEU A 160 12.76 14.41 -17.22
C LEU A 160 13.73 15.59 -17.04
N GLU A 161 13.49 16.45 -16.05
CA GLU A 161 14.39 17.58 -15.75
C GLU A 161 15.83 17.12 -15.53
N ARG A 162 16.02 16.02 -14.80
CA ARG A 162 17.34 15.44 -14.57
C ARG A 162 17.97 14.92 -15.86
N HIS A 163 17.22 14.17 -16.68
CA HIS A 163 17.73 13.70 -17.97
C HIS A 163 18.11 14.83 -18.91
N TYR A 164 17.37 15.95 -18.92
CA TYR A 164 17.73 17.13 -19.71
C TYR A 164 19.01 17.79 -19.19
N ARG A 165 19.18 17.89 -17.86
CA ARG A 165 20.39 18.44 -17.23
C ARG A 165 21.63 17.59 -17.52
N ASP A 166 21.50 16.27 -17.41
CA ASP A 166 22.61 15.33 -17.64
C ASP A 166 23.06 15.30 -19.11
N ARG A 167 22.12 15.48 -20.05
CA ARG A 167 22.46 15.63 -21.49
C ARG A 167 23.14 16.96 -21.79
N ALA A 168 22.64 18.05 -21.20
CA ALA A 168 23.25 19.36 -21.40
C ALA A 168 24.69 19.42 -20.85
N SER A 169 24.98 18.71 -19.75
CA SER A 169 26.34 18.63 -19.20
C SER A 169 27.27 17.70 -20.00
N SER A 170 26.74 16.65 -20.66
CA SER A 170 27.54 15.80 -21.54
C SER A 170 27.95 16.50 -22.84
N ASP A 171 27.07 17.31 -23.43
CA ASP A 171 27.38 18.03 -24.68
C ASP A 171 28.40 19.16 -24.50
N VAL A 172 28.50 19.73 -23.30
CA VAL A 172 29.49 20.77 -22.96
C VAL A 172 30.89 20.19 -22.68
N SER A 173 30.98 18.88 -22.41
CA SER A 173 32.23 18.19 -22.09
C SER A 173 32.87 17.49 -23.30
N ALA A 174 32.26 17.58 -24.49
CA ALA A 174 32.70 16.97 -25.75
C ALA A 174 33.25 18.05 -26.72
#